data_AF-A0A521AM02-F1
#
_entry.id   AF-A0A521AM02-F1
#
_cell.length_a   1.000
_cell.length_b   1.000
_cell.length_c   1.000
_cell.angle_alpha   90.00
_cell.angle_beta   90.00
_cell.angle_gamma   90.00
#
_symmetry.space_group_name_H-M   'P 1'
#
loop_
_entity.id
_entity.type
_entity.pdbx_description
1 polymer ?
#
loop_
_entity_poly.entity_id
_entity_poly.type
_entity_poly.pdbx_seq_one_letter_code
_entity_poly.pdbx_strand_id
1 'polypeptide(L)'
;MASIMGQSSKIIKVRKKDELYFVSYIRKSDHQKFDYKIKIDGNKILWANIDGRWRDSKYDEKITFVEKDNKLEIIQTFDYNSQDIQEYKIGD
;
A
#
# COMPACT_ATOMS: atom_id res chain seq x y z
N MET A 1 -2.49 -10.64 4.38
CA MET A 1 -3.50 -9.60 4.03
C MET A 1 -2.76 -8.34 3.65
N ALA A 2 -3.24 -7.55 2.70
CA ALA A 2 -2.61 -6.29 2.30
C ALA A 2 -2.80 -5.21 3.36
N SER A 3 -1.77 -4.38 3.58
CA SER A 3 -1.69 -3.51 4.76
C SER A 3 -2.64 -2.33 4.75
N ILE A 4 -2.85 -1.71 3.60
CA ILE A 4 -3.64 -0.47 3.51
C ILE A 4 -5.15 -0.79 3.41
N MET A 5 -5.52 -1.79 2.60
CA MET A 5 -6.92 -2.04 2.22
C MET A 5 -7.55 -3.22 2.95
N GLY A 6 -6.78 -3.92 3.78
CA GLY A 6 -7.26 -5.12 4.48
C GLY A 6 -7.81 -6.18 3.52
N GLN A 7 -7.35 -6.22 2.27
CA GLN A 7 -7.78 -7.20 1.26
C GLN A 7 -6.80 -8.36 1.17
N SER A 8 -7.26 -9.52 0.73
CA SER A 8 -6.36 -10.63 0.43
C SER A 8 -5.39 -10.25 -0.69
N SER A 9 -4.09 -10.47 -0.52
CA SER A 9 -3.10 -10.24 -1.58
C SER A 9 -3.39 -11.06 -2.84
N LYS A 10 -4.05 -12.22 -2.69
CA LYS A 10 -4.42 -13.11 -3.80
C LYS A 10 -5.41 -12.52 -4.80
N ILE A 11 -6.20 -11.52 -4.41
CA ILE A 11 -7.16 -10.86 -5.31
C ILE A 11 -6.63 -9.55 -5.90
N ILE A 12 -5.42 -9.14 -5.49
CA ILE A 12 -4.80 -7.90 -5.93
C ILE A 12 -4.10 -8.14 -7.25
N LYS A 13 -4.38 -7.28 -8.23
CA LYS A 13 -3.68 -7.21 -9.50
C LYS A 13 -2.77 -6.00 -9.51
N VAL A 14 -1.54 -6.19 -9.95
CA VAL A 14 -0.52 -5.14 -10.03
C VAL A 14 -0.02 -5.01 -11.46
N ARG A 15 0.07 -3.78 -11.96
CA ARG A 15 0.71 -3.45 -13.24
C ARG A 15 1.72 -2.33 -13.00
N LYS A 16 2.98 -2.54 -13.41
CA LYS A 16 3.98 -1.47 -13.44
C LYS A 16 3.89 -0.70 -14.77
N LYS A 17 3.97 0.63 -14.72
CA LYS A 17 4.18 1.49 -15.89
C LYS A 17 5.02 2.68 -15.43
N ASP A 18 6.16 2.87 -16.08
CA ASP A 18 7.19 3.84 -15.69
C ASP A 18 7.57 3.62 -14.20
N GLU A 19 7.63 4.70 -13.41
CA GLU A 19 7.93 4.68 -11.98
C GLU A 19 6.70 4.42 -11.09
N LEU A 20 5.56 4.05 -11.67
CA LEU A 20 4.31 3.85 -10.96
C LEU A 20 3.85 2.38 -10.99
N TYR A 21 3.28 1.97 -9.87
CA TYR A 21 2.57 0.71 -9.72
C TYR A 21 1.06 0.99 -9.65
N PHE A 22 0.31 0.38 -10.55
CA PHE A 22 -1.14 0.45 -10.60
C PHE A 22 -1.70 -0.81 -9.96
N VAL A 23 -2.46 -0.62 -8.88
CA VAL A 23 -2.99 -1.71 -8.06
C VAL A 23 -4.50 -1.71 -8.15
N SER A 24 -5.10 -2.88 -8.35
CA SER A 24 -6.55 -3.00 -8.43
C SER A 24 -7.07 -4.29 -7.81
N TYR A 25 -8.32 -4.26 -7.34
CA TYR A 25 -9.04 -5.46 -6.91
C TYR A 25 -10.56 -5.26 -7.08
N ILE A 26 -11.31 -6.37 -7.05
CA ILE A 26 -12.78 -6.37 -6.99
C ILE A 26 -13.17 -6.81 -5.59
N ARG A 27 -13.86 -5.94 -4.85
CA ARG A 27 -14.31 -6.23 -3.49
C ARG A 27 -15.45 -7.26 -3.53
N LYS A 28 -15.34 -8.33 -2.74
CA LYS A 28 -16.31 -9.43 -2.80
C LYS A 28 -17.71 -9.07 -2.28
N SER A 29 -17.82 -8.12 -1.34
CA SER A 29 -19.09 -7.79 -0.69
C SER A 29 -20.09 -7.08 -1.62
N ASP A 30 -19.60 -6.32 -2.59
CA ASP A 30 -20.41 -5.46 -3.46
C ASP A 30 -19.96 -5.45 -4.92
N HIS A 31 -18.98 -6.28 -5.28
CA HIS A 31 -18.40 -6.37 -6.62
C HIS A 31 -17.83 -5.05 -7.16
N GLN A 32 -17.59 -4.07 -6.30
CA GLN A 32 -17.02 -2.79 -6.71
C GLN A 32 -15.53 -2.95 -7.01
N LYS A 33 -15.10 -2.35 -8.12
CA LYS A 33 -13.68 -2.28 -8.50
C LYS A 33 -13.02 -1.08 -7.83
N PHE A 34 -11.84 -1.32 -7.27
CA PHE A 34 -10.97 -0.29 -6.71
C PHE A 34 -9.67 -0.26 -7.49
N ASP A 35 -9.19 0.94 -7.80
CA ASP A 35 -7.98 1.20 -8.56
C ASP A 35 -7.15 2.28 -7.87
N TYR A 36 -5.85 2.01 -7.70
CA TYR A 36 -4.90 2.87 -7.03
C TYR A 36 -3.64 3.04 -7.86
N LYS A 37 -2.98 4.18 -7.65
CA LYS A 37 -1.62 4.42 -8.13
C LYS A 37 -0.69 4.51 -6.93
N ILE A 38 0.47 3.88 -7.06
CA ILE A 38 1.49 3.79 -6.03
C ILE A 38 2.81 4.23 -6.62
N LYS A 39 3.56 5.03 -5.86
CA LYS A 39 4.94 5.41 -6.14
C LYS A 39 5.80 4.96 -4.95
N ILE A 40 6.93 4.33 -5.26
CA ILE A 40 7.93 3.95 -4.27
C ILE A 40 9.10 4.94 -4.41
N ASP A 41 9.45 5.62 -3.32
CA ASP A 41 10.55 6.58 -3.27
C ASP A 41 11.48 6.24 -2.10
N GLY A 42 12.58 5.56 -2.41
CA GLY A 42 13.43 4.93 -1.40
C GLY A 42 12.61 3.93 -0.56
N ASN A 43 12.54 4.18 0.75
CA ASN A 43 11.75 3.36 1.68
C ASN A 43 10.34 3.91 1.94
N LYS A 44 9.91 4.97 1.25
CA LYS A 44 8.59 5.59 1.39
C LYS A 44 7.65 5.11 0.30
N ILE A 45 6.39 4.87 0.68
CA ILE A 45 5.31 4.50 -0.23
C ILE A 45 4.31 5.66 -0.27
N LEU A 46 4.12 6.25 -1.44
CA LEU A 46 3.03 7.18 -1.72
C LEU A 46 1.94 6.45 -2.49
N TRP A 47 0.69 6.66 -2.10
CA TRP A 47 -0.44 6.06 -2.78
C TRP A 47 -1.60 7.03 -2.92
N ALA A 48 -2.49 6.73 -3.86
CA ALA A 48 -3.69 7.49 -4.15
C ALA A 48 -4.72 6.60 -4.84
N ASN A 49 -5.99 7.00 -4.81
CA ASN A 49 -6.97 6.55 -5.80
C ASN A 49 -6.46 6.90 -7.21
N ILE A 50 -6.87 6.13 -8.22
CA ILE A 50 -6.38 6.30 -9.59
C ILE A 50 -6.48 7.76 -10.10
N ASP A 51 -7.62 8.40 -9.81
CA ASP A 51 -7.99 9.77 -10.14
C ASP A 51 -7.81 10.76 -8.96
N GLY A 52 -7.35 10.28 -7.81
CA GLY A 52 -7.21 11.06 -6.59
C GLY A 52 -5.87 11.81 -6.47
N ARG A 53 -5.81 12.68 -5.46
CA ARG A 53 -4.57 13.31 -4.99
C ARG A 53 -3.66 12.29 -4.29
N TRP A 54 -2.36 12.53 -4.34
CA TRP A 54 -1.41 11.81 -3.51
C TRP A 54 -1.68 12.05 -2.03
N ARG A 55 -1.51 10.99 -1.22
CA ARG A 55 -1.56 11.05 0.24
C ARG A 55 -0.20 11.44 0.80
N ASP A 56 0.20 12.68 0.55
CA ASP A 56 1.52 13.23 0.92
C ASP A 56 1.43 14.42 1.89
N SER A 57 0.25 14.88 2.25
CA SER A 57 0.04 16.02 3.16
C SER A 57 0.36 15.65 4.62
N LYS A 58 0.45 16.66 5.48
CA LYS A 58 0.76 16.46 6.91
C LYS A 58 -0.30 15.69 7.70
N TYR A 59 -1.52 15.55 7.15
CA TYR A 59 -2.63 14.82 7.77
C TYR A 59 -2.89 13.46 7.12
N ASP A 60 -2.10 13.11 6.10
CA ASP A 60 -2.15 11.79 5.50
C ASP A 60 -1.17 10.86 6.22
N GLU A 61 -1.55 9.60 6.29
CA GLU A 61 -0.69 8.56 6.83
C GLU A 61 0.63 8.47 6.06
N LYS A 62 1.71 8.18 6.78
CA LYS A 62 3.03 7.96 6.20
C LYS A 62 3.30 6.47 6.16
N ILE A 63 3.58 5.97 4.97
CA ILE A 63 3.86 4.56 4.76
C ILE A 63 5.34 4.40 4.44
N THR A 64 6.02 3.60 5.25
CA THR A 64 7.40 3.19 5.02
C THR A 64 7.53 1.68 5.09
N PHE A 65 8.61 1.14 4.55
CA PHE A 65 8.91 -0.28 4.68
C PHE A 65 10.37 -0.54 5.05
N VAL A 66 10.59 -1.69 5.67
CA VAL A 66 11.93 -2.20 6.01
C VAL A 66 12.03 -3.64 5.52
N GLU A 67 13.10 -3.95 4.79
CA GLU A 67 13.43 -5.31 4.38
C GLU A 67 14.64 -5.80 5.17
N LYS A 68 14.50 -6.94 5.85
CA LYS A 68 15.59 -7.57 6.61
C LYS A 68 15.36 -9.07 6.73
N ASP A 69 16.41 -9.87 6.50
CA ASP A 69 16.40 -11.33 6.76
C ASP A 69 15.17 -12.08 6.21
N ASN A 70 14.82 -11.84 4.93
CA ASN A 70 13.62 -12.37 4.25
C ASN A 70 12.27 -11.93 4.84
N LYS A 71 12.27 -10.88 5.64
CA LYS A 71 11.06 -10.23 6.15
C LYS A 71 10.89 -8.86 5.53
N LEU A 72 9.64 -8.48 5.33
CA LEU A 72 9.21 -7.17 4.91
C LEU A 72 8.26 -6.63 5.99
N GLU A 73 8.62 -5.52 6.61
CA GLU A 73 7.76 -4.77 7.51
C GLU A 73 7.16 -3.59 6.75
N ILE A 74 5.83 -3.47 6.76
CA ILE A 74 5.11 -2.29 6.28
C ILE A 74 4.63 -1.51 7.50
N ILE A 75 5.05 -0.25 7.60
CA ILE A 75 4.80 0.64 8.74
C ILE A 75 3.92 1.79 8.26
N GLN A 76 2.71 1.89 8.81
CA GLN A 76 1.80 3.01 8.61
C GLN A 76 1.82 3.89 9.85
N THR A 77 2.20 5.16 9.71
CA THR A 77 2.21 6.15 10.80
C THR A 77 1.09 7.15 10.58
N PHE A 78 0.24 7.34 11.58
CA PHE A 78 -0.88 8.28 11.59
C PHE A 78 -0.59 9.47 12.50
N ASP A 79 -1.46 10.49 12.45
CA ASP A 79 -1.34 11.67 13.31
C ASP A 79 -1.26 11.26 14.81
N TYR A 80 -0.47 12.00 15.58
CA TYR A 80 -0.05 11.69 16.96
C TYR A 80 0.91 10.50 17.13
N ASN A 81 1.68 10.17 16.08
CA ASN A 81 2.72 9.11 16.09
C ASN A 81 2.20 7.70 16.41
N SER A 82 0.90 7.44 16.28
CA SER A 82 0.39 6.08 16.32
C SER A 82 0.83 5.31 15.08
N GLN A 83 1.20 4.04 15.26
CA GLN A 83 1.75 3.20 14.20
C GLN A 83 1.01 1.87 14.10
N ASP A 84 0.76 1.44 12.87
CA ASP A 84 0.39 0.05 12.52
C ASP A 84 1.56 -0.59 11.78
N ILE A 85 2.05 -1.72 12.28
CA ILE A 85 3.20 -2.44 11.73
C ILE A 85 2.72 -3.83 11.31
N GLN A 86 2.90 -4.15 10.02
CA GLN A 86 2.55 -5.45 9.46
C GLN A 86 3.79 -6.14 8.91
N GLU A 87 4.07 -7.36 9.40
CA GLU A 87 5.20 -8.18 8.98
C GLU A 87 4.75 -9.21 7.92
N TYR A 88 5.60 -9.38 6.90
CA TYR A 88 5.43 -10.35 5.83
C TYR A 88 6.72 -11.12 5.61
N LYS A 89 6.60 -12.38 5.21
CA LYS A 89 7.72 -13.16 4.70
C LYS A 89 7.84 -12.96 3.19
N ILE A 90 9.04 -12.63 2.74
CA ILE A 90 9.33 -12.44 1.32
C ILE A 90 9.33 -13.81 0.63
N GLY A 91 8.52 -13.96 -0.41
CA GLY A 91 8.42 -15.18 -1.21
C GLY A 91 7.28 -16.14 -0.84
N ASP A 92 6.44 -15.80 0.15
CA ASP A 92 5.18 -16.51 0.48
C ASP A 92 3.96 -15.93 -0.25
#